data_AF-A0A2D6SSW8-F1
#
_entry.id   AF-A0A2D6SSW8-F1
#
_cell.length_a   1.000
_cell.length_b   1.000
_cell.length_c   1.000
_cell.angle_alpha   90.00
_cell.angle_beta   90.00
_cell.angle_gamma   90.00
#
_symmetry.space_group_name_H-M   'P 1'
#
loop_
_entity.id
_entity.type
_entity.pdbx_description
1 polymer ?
#
loop_
_entity_poly.entity_id
_entity_poly.type
_entity_poly.pdbx_seq_one_letter_code
_entity_poly.pdbx_strand_id
1 'polypeptide(L)'
;MNQDKDCKLSIRIAGNTLIPCLQAIAAKGYSIDHYFLGDTPGDWDDPQWDAERDGRTFGATSPEGLLGLIAMWEIRGDDWHIKDGDADLYDRLVDSAPMYDSDGNVVDT
;
A
#
# COMPACT_ATOMS: atom_id res chain seq x y z
N MET A 1 22.32 -18.30 -7.13
CA MET A 1 23.02 -17.19 -7.81
C MET A 1 21.97 -16.15 -8.13
N ASN A 2 21.89 -15.07 -7.34
CA ASN A 2 20.98 -13.96 -7.63
C ASN A 2 21.44 -13.37 -8.97
N GLN A 3 20.63 -13.49 -10.01
CA GLN A 3 20.79 -12.58 -11.13
C GLN A 3 20.42 -11.22 -10.59
N ASP A 4 21.42 -10.34 -10.42
CA ASP A 4 21.17 -8.93 -10.22
C ASP A 4 20.32 -8.48 -11.41
N LYS A 5 19.01 -8.39 -11.20
CA LYS A 5 18.10 -7.73 -12.13
C LYS A 5 18.68 -6.33 -12.26
N ASP A 6 19.19 -6.00 -13.44
CA ASP A 6 19.72 -4.68 -13.76
C ASP A 6 18.55 -3.68 -13.74
N CYS A 7 18.20 -3.25 -12.53
CA CYS A 7 16.98 -2.54 -12.25
C CYS A 7 17.29 -1.06 -12.25
N LYS A 8 16.77 -0.35 -13.24
CA LYS A 8 16.94 1.11 -13.38
C LYS A 8 16.41 1.89 -12.16
N LEU A 9 15.44 1.32 -11.42
CA LEU A 9 14.86 1.93 -10.22
C LEU A 9 14.29 0.84 -9.29
N SER A 10 14.71 0.84 -8.03
CA SER A 10 14.15 -0.02 -6.98
C SER A 10 13.63 0.85 -5.85
N ILE A 11 12.33 0.80 -5.60
CA ILE A 11 11.66 1.49 -4.50
C ILE A 11 11.01 0.42 -3.63
N ARG A 12 11.19 0.53 -2.32
CA ARG A 12 10.53 -0.28 -1.31
C ARG A 12 9.86 0.63 -0.29
N ILE A 13 8.79 0.15 0.32
CA ILE A 13 8.18 0.86 1.46
C ILE A 13 9.23 0.98 2.57
N ALA A 14 9.51 2.21 2.97
CA ALA A 14 10.43 2.58 4.04
C ALA A 14 10.14 4.02 4.48
N GLY A 15 10.77 4.51 5.55
CA GLY A 15 10.48 5.86 6.05
C GLY A 15 10.68 6.99 5.02
N ASN A 16 11.47 6.77 3.97
CA ASN A 16 11.67 7.74 2.89
C ASN A 16 10.55 7.74 1.82
N THR A 17 9.63 6.78 1.81
CA THR A 17 8.48 6.76 0.88
C THR A 17 7.26 7.51 1.40
N LEU A 18 7.17 7.73 2.72
CA LEU A 18 6.07 8.45 3.38
C LEU A 18 5.79 9.82 2.72
N ILE A 19 6.80 10.69 2.66
CA ILE A 19 6.65 12.07 2.15
C ILE A 19 6.29 12.06 0.64
N PRO A 20 7.00 11.32 -0.24
CA PRO A 20 6.62 11.21 -1.64
C PRO A 20 5.18 10.72 -1.86
N CYS A 21 4.69 9.78 -1.05
CA CYS A 21 3.30 9.33 -1.14
C CYS A 21 2.31 10.45 -0.85
N LEU A 22 2.51 11.22 0.23
CA LEU A 22 1.67 12.37 0.54
C LEU A 22 1.68 13.42 -0.57
N GLN A 23 2.85 13.69 -1.15
CA GLN A 23 2.98 14.62 -2.28
C GLN A 23 2.24 14.12 -3.53
N ALA A 24 2.29 12.82 -3.81
CA ALA A 24 1.56 12.23 -4.92
C ALA A 24 0.03 12.30 -4.73
N ILE A 25 -0.45 12.05 -3.51
CA ILE A 25 -1.88 12.17 -3.16
C ILE A 25 -2.34 13.62 -3.30
N ALA A 26 -1.58 14.58 -2.75
CA ALA A 26 -1.89 16.01 -2.88
C ALA A 26 -1.86 16.48 -4.33
N ALA A 27 -0.90 16.01 -5.15
CA ALA A 27 -0.83 16.33 -6.57
C ALA A 27 -2.02 15.79 -7.39
N LYS A 28 -2.69 14.74 -6.89
CA LYS A 28 -3.96 14.25 -7.44
C LYS A 28 -5.16 15.12 -7.03
N GLY A 29 -4.98 16.11 -6.16
CA GLY A 29 -6.05 17.04 -5.74
C GLY A 29 -6.87 16.54 -4.55
N TYR A 30 -6.34 15.60 -3.77
CA TYR A 30 -6.95 15.18 -2.50
C TYR A 30 -6.53 16.13 -1.37
N SER A 31 -7.47 16.46 -0.47
CA SER A 31 -7.11 16.91 0.88
C SER A 31 -6.70 15.71 1.72
N ILE A 32 -5.76 15.88 2.64
CA ILE A 32 -5.23 14.81 3.48
C ILE A 32 -5.31 15.24 4.94
N ASP A 33 -5.92 14.42 5.78
CA ASP A 33 -5.96 14.58 7.23
C ASP A 33 -5.18 13.45 7.90
N HIS A 34 -4.46 13.80 8.97
CA HIS A 34 -3.71 12.87 9.79
C HIS A 34 -4.10 13.02 11.25
N TYR A 35 -4.43 11.91 11.88
CA TYR A 35 -4.80 11.83 13.30
C TYR A 35 -4.35 10.50 13.87
N PHE A 36 -4.47 10.35 15.19
CA PHE A 36 -4.19 9.10 15.88
C PHE A 36 -5.44 8.67 16.63
N LEU A 37 -5.72 7.38 16.65
CA LEU A 37 -6.72 6.79 17.54
C LEU A 37 -6.04 6.40 18.85
N GLY A 38 -6.70 6.68 19.96
CA GLY A 38 -6.18 6.35 21.28
C GLY A 38 -7.14 6.73 22.39
N ASP A 39 -7.11 5.98 23.48
CA ASP A 39 -8.01 6.18 24.62
C ASP A 39 -7.45 7.20 25.63
N THR A 40 -6.17 7.55 25.52
CA THR A 40 -5.49 8.44 26.46
C THR A 40 -4.55 9.44 25.76
N PRO A 41 -4.32 10.64 26.34
CA PRO A 41 -3.38 11.60 25.79
C PRO A 41 -1.96 11.01 25.70
N GLY A 42 -1.37 11.07 24.51
CA GLY A 42 -0.03 10.54 24.25
C GLY A 42 0.00 9.16 23.61
N ASP A 43 -1.17 8.55 23.38
CA ASP A 43 -1.30 7.34 22.58
C ASP A 43 -1.17 7.69 21.09
N TRP A 44 0.00 7.40 20.53
CA TRP A 44 0.38 7.73 19.15
C TRP A 44 0.66 6.47 18.31
N ASP A 45 0.27 5.29 18.80
CA ASP A 45 0.63 4.02 18.17
C ASP A 45 -0.31 3.61 17.03
N ASP A 46 -1.46 4.29 16.89
CA ASP A 46 -2.46 4.01 15.86
C ASP A 46 -2.70 5.22 14.92
N PRO A 47 -1.76 5.50 13.99
CA PRO A 47 -1.91 6.58 13.03
C PRO A 47 -2.98 6.28 12.00
N GLN A 48 -3.78 7.30 11.68
CA GLN A 48 -4.82 7.28 10.67
C GLN A 48 -4.58 8.39 9.66
N TRP A 49 -4.73 8.05 8.39
CA TRP A 49 -4.60 8.96 7.26
C TRP A 49 -5.84 8.87 6.40
N ASP A 50 -6.56 9.98 6.31
CA ASP A 50 -7.72 10.10 5.43
C ASP A 50 -7.42 11.01 4.25
N ALA A 51 -7.95 10.67 3.08
CA ALA A 51 -7.90 11.52 1.90
C ALA A 51 -9.30 11.71 1.31
N GLU A 52 -9.64 12.95 0.95
CA GLU A 52 -10.93 13.31 0.37
C GLU A 52 -10.78 14.04 -0.96
N ARG A 53 -11.59 13.67 -1.96
CA ARG A 53 -11.78 14.40 -3.22
C ARG A 53 -13.14 14.09 -3.81
N ASP A 54 -13.85 15.12 -4.28
CA ASP A 54 -15.14 14.98 -4.99
C ASP A 54 -16.18 14.12 -4.22
N GLY A 55 -16.27 14.30 -2.90
CA GLY A 55 -17.19 13.56 -2.04
C GLY A 55 -16.84 12.08 -1.83
N ARG A 56 -15.60 11.69 -2.15
CA ARG A 56 -15.07 10.34 -1.90
C ARG A 56 -13.96 10.40 -0.86
N THR A 57 -14.00 9.46 0.07
CA THR A 57 -13.05 9.36 1.18
C THR A 57 -12.33 8.01 1.15
N PHE A 58 -11.04 8.05 1.43
CA PHE A 58 -10.16 6.89 1.56
C PHE A 58 -9.43 6.97 2.88
N GLY A 59 -9.25 5.85 3.59
CA GLY A 59 -8.59 5.81 4.90
C GLY A 59 -7.60 4.66 5.00
N ALA A 60 -6.43 4.92 5.58
CA ALA A 60 -5.41 3.89 5.84
C ALA A 60 -4.51 4.26 7.01
N THR A 61 -3.78 3.28 7.55
CA THR A 61 -2.80 3.48 8.63
C THR A 61 -1.41 3.89 8.15
N SER A 62 -1.24 4.10 6.84
CA SER A 62 0.00 4.60 6.24
C SER A 62 -0.25 5.40 4.96
N PRO A 63 0.59 6.39 4.62
CA PRO A 63 0.53 7.10 3.34
C PRO A 63 0.64 6.18 2.11
N GLU A 64 1.47 5.13 2.19
CA GLU A 64 1.62 4.14 1.11
C GLU A 64 0.33 3.35 0.90
N GLY A 65 -0.30 2.90 1.99
CA GLY A 65 -1.60 2.22 1.94
C GLY A 65 -2.69 3.14 1.38
N LEU A 66 -2.72 4.40 1.81
CA LEU A 66 -3.68 5.39 1.35
C LEU A 66 -3.55 5.65 -0.17
N LEU A 67 -2.32 5.85 -0.64
CA LEU A 67 -2.05 5.98 -2.07
C LEU A 67 -2.45 4.71 -2.85
N GLY A 68 -2.21 3.54 -2.27
CA GLY A 68 -2.62 2.25 -2.83
C GLY A 68 -4.13 2.13 -3.01
N LEU A 69 -4.92 2.52 -2.01
CA LEU A 69 -6.39 2.52 -2.09
C LEU A 69 -6.91 3.50 -3.15
N ILE A 70 -6.36 4.72 -3.17
CA ILE A 70 -6.71 5.72 -4.18
C ILE A 70 -6.41 5.18 -5.58
N ALA A 71 -5.20 4.63 -5.81
CA ALA A 71 -4.81 4.10 -7.11
C ALA A 71 -5.67 2.90 -7.51
N MET A 72 -6.01 2.01 -6.56
CA MET A 72 -6.89 0.88 -6.80
C MET A 72 -8.29 1.35 -7.25
N TRP A 73 -8.87 2.32 -6.54
CA TRP A 73 -10.16 2.90 -6.90
C TRP A 73 -10.09 3.67 -8.22
N GLU A 74 -9.02 4.42 -8.52
CA GLU A 74 -8.87 5.10 -9.81
C GLU A 74 -8.87 4.12 -11.00
N ILE A 75 -8.42 2.88 -10.79
CA ILE A 75 -8.44 1.82 -11.81
C ILE A 75 -9.81 1.12 -11.88
N ARG A 76 -10.40 0.79 -10.73
CA ARG A 76 -11.60 -0.07 -10.65
C ARG A 76 -12.92 0.71 -10.59
N GLY A 77 -12.87 1.98 -10.23
CA GLY A 77 -14.03 2.83 -9.99
C GLY A 77 -14.81 2.43 -8.74
N ASP A 78 -16.07 2.89 -8.66
CA ASP A 78 -16.93 2.67 -7.50
C ASP A 78 -17.30 1.18 -7.30
N ASP A 79 -17.17 0.36 -8.34
CA ASP A 79 -17.32 -1.11 -8.30
C ASP A 79 -15.98 -1.82 -8.03
N TRP A 80 -15.29 -1.36 -6.98
CA TRP A 80 -13.92 -1.78 -6.65
C TRP A 80 -13.82 -3.16 -6.02
N HIS A 81 -14.93 -3.72 -5.53
CA HIS A 81 -15.00 -4.99 -4.83
C HIS A 81 -14.45 -6.15 -5.69
N ILE A 82 -14.06 -7.23 -5.00
CA ILE A 82 -13.65 -8.47 -5.65
C ILE A 82 -14.76 -9.01 -6.57
N LYS A 83 -14.39 -9.48 -7.75
CA LYS A 83 -15.29 -10.07 -8.74
C LYS A 83 -15.01 -11.57 -8.89
N ASP A 84 -15.96 -12.30 -9.44
CA ASP A 84 -15.78 -13.73 -9.72
C ASP A 84 -14.53 -13.96 -10.60
N GLY A 85 -13.61 -14.80 -10.13
CA GLY A 85 -12.34 -15.11 -10.80
C GLY A 85 -11.18 -14.15 -10.49
N ASP A 86 -11.39 -13.04 -9.77
CA ASP A 86 -10.29 -12.13 -9.39
C ASP A 86 -9.29 -12.81 -8.42
N ALA A 87 -9.76 -13.79 -7.64
CA ALA A 87 -8.93 -14.53 -6.68
C ALA A 87 -7.86 -15.39 -7.35
N ASP A 88 -8.06 -15.83 -8.61
CA ASP A 88 -7.14 -16.72 -9.32
C ASP A 88 -5.72 -16.15 -9.44
N LEU A 89 -5.59 -14.82 -9.53
CA LEU A 89 -4.28 -14.17 -9.55
C LEU A 89 -3.62 -14.23 -8.17
N TYR A 90 -4.38 -13.95 -7.11
CA TYR A 90 -3.88 -14.01 -5.74
C TYR A 90 -3.44 -15.44 -5.40
N ASP A 91 -4.30 -16.42 -5.65
CA ASP A 91 -4.02 -17.84 -5.37
C ASP A 91 -2.78 -18.30 -6.12
N ARG A 92 -2.67 -17.99 -7.42
CA ARG A 92 -1.47 -18.32 -8.21
C ARG A 92 -0.20 -17.70 -7.63
N LEU A 93 -0.25 -16.45 -7.17
CA LEU A 93 0.92 -15.78 -6.62
C LEU A 93 1.32 -16.35 -5.26
N VAL A 94 0.36 -16.69 -4.42
CA VAL A 94 0.61 -17.28 -3.09
C VAL A 94 1.08 -18.73 -3.23
N ASP A 95 0.41 -19.54 -4.04
CA ASP A 95 0.71 -20.95 -4.25
C ASP A 95 2.07 -21.18 -4.93
N SER A 96 2.57 -20.19 -5.68
CA SER A 96 3.88 -20.27 -6.33
C SER A 96 4.98 -19.45 -5.63
N ALA A 97 4.68 -18.89 -4.45
CA ALA A 97 5.63 -18.06 -3.72
C ALA A 97 6.72 -18.93 -3.06
N PRO A 98 7.99 -18.84 -3.49
CA PRO A 98 9.06 -19.51 -2.78
C PRO A 98 9.28 -18.87 -1.41
N MET A 99 9.50 -19.71 -0.40
CA MET A 99 9.92 -19.27 0.92
C MET A 99 11.43 -19.07 0.94
N TYR A 100 11.91 -17.95 1.48
CA TYR A 100 13.33 -17.69 1.66
C TYR A 100 13.68 -17.60 3.14
N ASP A 101 14.89 -18.05 3.50
CA ASP A 101 15.48 -17.76 4.81
C ASP A 101 15.99 -16.31 4.89
N SER A 102 16.49 -15.91 6.06
CA SER A 102 17.04 -14.57 6.28
C SER A 102 18.32 -14.27 5.49
N ASP A 103 19.01 -15.30 5.00
CA ASP A 103 20.20 -15.18 4.17
C ASP A 103 19.86 -15.13 2.67
N GLY A 104 18.58 -15.26 2.32
CA GLY A 104 18.06 -15.20 0.97
C GLY A 104 18.13 -16.52 0.20
N ASN A 105 18.33 -17.65 0.88
CA ASN A 105 18.26 -18.98 0.26
C ASN A 105 16.82 -19.48 0.23
N VAL A 106 16.46 -20.22 -0.83
CA VAL A 106 15.14 -20.86 -0.93
C VAL A 106 15.05 -22.02 0.07
N VAL A 107 13.98 -22.03 0.87
CA VAL A 107 13.68 -23.04 1.88
C VAL A 107 12.53 -23.95 1.42
N ASP A 108 11.57 -23.42 0.68
CA ASP A 108 10.41 -24.14 0.15
C ASP A 108 9.91 -23.50 -1.16
N THR A 109 9.26 -24.26 -2.03
CA THR A 109 8.77 -23.83 -3.36
C THR A 109 7.38 -24.34 -3.68
#